data_AF-A0A6N7JJJ5-F1
#
_entry.id   AF-A0A6N7JJJ5-F1
#
_cell.length_a   1.000
_cell.length_b   1.000
_cell.length_c   1.000
_cell.angle_alpha   90.00
_cell.angle_beta   90.00
_cell.angle_gamma   90.00
#
_symmetry.space_group_name_H-M   'P 1'
#
loop_
_entity.id
_entity.type
_entity.pdbx_description
1 polymer ?
#
loop_
_entity_poly.entity_id
_entity_poly.type
_entity_poly.pdbx_seq_one_letter_code
_entity_poly.pdbx_strand_id
1 'polypeptide(L)'
;MEERVCSDGTSAGGAGVRLCKIPVTLVDQRLTHAYAATVRRMSGDRRLDDGGKMRLPVRRGRVCMAVVLICAAVLLGAHARPSTASSTPLQGSGRGDTVRLVCGPLPYVSDGEQCDSGIGAELARRACQDAGLSCQFEQFPWPRAQKEVETGQADILIGPYFTPDRARWMVFSSDYFYADQISLFRLQRADGGAPPPSGRIGVPLGWAVLEGVSSLTGAQVEPVRNVDIGFNLLTNGRLDGVVAHARAVARFQQSHPSLRFEPYGPTLSEQRSYMGYGYGFASTPVRRAYEAAYTALLGSPFYADLLARHRPMDGMVTEVAARAHQFTPAAP
;
A
#
# COMPACT_ATOMS: atom_id res chain seq x y z
N MET A 1 -42.44 8.43 -1.62
CA MET A 1 -43.01 9.03 -0.40
C MET A 1 -43.49 7.86 0.43
N GLU A 2 -42.69 7.43 1.41
CA GLU A 2 -43.06 6.37 2.35
C GLU A 2 -42.41 6.71 3.70
N GLU A 3 -43.27 6.83 4.70
CA GLU A 3 -43.01 7.40 6.01
C GLU A 3 -42.25 6.43 6.92
N ARG A 4 -41.31 6.95 7.71
CA ARG A 4 -40.77 6.23 8.87
C ARG A 4 -41.81 6.31 9.98
N VAL A 5 -42.36 5.17 10.37
CA VAL A 5 -43.17 5.06 11.59
C VAL A 5 -42.24 4.83 12.78
N CYS A 6 -42.07 5.86 13.61
CA CYS A 6 -41.54 5.72 14.97
C CYS A 6 -42.69 6.00 15.94
N SER A 7 -42.96 5.08 16.87
CA SER A 7 -43.87 5.31 17.99
C SER A 7 -43.07 5.48 19.29
N ASP A 8 -43.37 6.55 20.02
CA ASP A 8 -42.85 6.82 21.35
C ASP A 8 -43.69 6.08 22.41
N GLY A 9 -43.01 5.34 23.28
CA GLY A 9 -43.59 4.78 24.51
C GLY A 9 -42.90 5.38 25.71
N THR A 10 -43.59 6.30 26.42
CA THR A 10 -43.15 6.82 27.71
C THR A 10 -43.59 5.89 28.82
N SER A 11 -42.66 5.34 29.60
CA SER A 11 -42.95 4.89 30.96
C SER A 11 -41.79 5.22 31.89
N ALA A 12 -42.16 5.48 33.15
CA ALA A 12 -41.38 6.18 34.15
C ALA A 12 -40.15 5.39 34.64
N GLY A 13 -39.04 6.12 34.82
CA GLY A 13 -37.93 5.76 35.71
C GLY A 13 -36.95 4.70 35.20
N GLY A 14 -35.80 5.15 34.67
CA GLY A 14 -34.64 4.29 34.40
C GLY A 14 -34.11 4.42 32.97
N ALA A 15 -32.81 4.62 32.82
CA ALA A 15 -32.12 4.92 31.56
C ALA A 15 -32.53 3.99 30.38
N GLY A 16 -33.18 4.56 29.36
CA GLY A 16 -33.66 3.85 28.18
C GLY A 16 -32.57 3.62 27.12
N VAL A 17 -32.21 2.36 26.91
CA VAL A 17 -31.42 1.87 25.78
C VAL A 17 -32.35 1.70 24.57
N ARG A 18 -32.04 2.34 23.43
CA ARG A 18 -32.76 2.10 22.16
C ARG A 18 -32.29 0.78 21.53
N LEU A 19 -33.17 -0.21 21.48
CA LEU A 19 -32.97 -1.45 20.74
C LEU A 19 -33.74 -1.38 19.42
N CYS A 20 -33.04 -1.14 18.31
CA CYS A 20 -33.58 -1.37 16.97
C CYS A 20 -33.34 -2.84 16.58
N LYS A 21 -34.43 -3.60 16.40
CA LYS A 21 -34.39 -4.94 15.79
C LYS A 21 -34.24 -4.79 14.28
N ILE A 22 -33.16 -5.33 13.72
CA ILE A 22 -33.00 -5.51 12.26
C ILE A 22 -33.52 -6.90 11.91
N PRO A 23 -34.53 -7.06 11.04
CA PRO A 23 -34.90 -8.37 10.52
C PRO A 23 -33.87 -8.86 9.49
N VAL A 24 -33.30 -10.03 9.75
CA VAL A 24 -32.45 -10.79 8.82
C VAL A 24 -33.37 -11.53 7.86
N THR A 25 -33.49 -11.04 6.61
CA THR A 25 -33.84 -11.83 5.41
C THR A 25 -33.84 -10.92 4.18
N LEU A 26 -32.86 -11.12 3.28
CA LEU A 26 -33.00 -11.12 1.79
C LEU A 26 -31.60 -11.04 1.16
N VAL A 27 -31.05 -12.23 0.88
CA VAL A 27 -29.97 -12.44 -0.08
C VAL A 27 -30.61 -12.27 -1.46
N ASP A 28 -30.43 -11.11 -2.10
CA ASP A 28 -30.92 -10.90 -3.46
C ASP A 28 -29.88 -11.36 -4.50
N GLN A 29 -30.33 -12.32 -5.27
CA GLN A 29 -29.69 -12.98 -6.39
C GLN A 29 -29.65 -12.05 -7.60
N ARG A 30 -28.72 -11.10 -7.66
CA ARG A 30 -28.42 -10.38 -8.92
C ARG A 30 -26.94 -10.06 -9.03
N LEU A 31 -26.13 -11.06 -9.36
CA LEU A 31 -24.85 -10.91 -10.09
C LEU A 31 -24.27 -12.25 -10.62
N THR A 32 -25.10 -13.30 -10.76
CA THR A 32 -24.70 -14.62 -11.31
C THR A 32 -25.22 -14.85 -12.74
N HIS A 33 -25.35 -13.80 -13.55
CA HIS A 33 -25.87 -13.89 -14.92
C HIS A 33 -25.02 -13.18 -16.00
N ALA A 34 -23.70 -13.09 -15.80
CA ALA A 34 -22.79 -12.55 -16.83
C ALA A 34 -21.56 -13.43 -17.14
N TYR A 35 -21.52 -14.70 -16.71
CA TYR A 35 -20.39 -15.61 -17.00
C TYR A 35 -20.74 -16.91 -17.75
N ALA A 36 -22.03 -17.18 -18.01
CA ALA A 36 -22.46 -18.39 -18.72
C ALA A 36 -22.68 -18.20 -20.24
N ALA A 37 -22.40 -17.02 -20.79
CA ALA A 37 -22.69 -16.69 -22.19
C ALA A 37 -21.45 -16.68 -23.12
N THR A 38 -20.22 -16.83 -22.59
CA THR A 38 -18.99 -16.77 -23.42
C THR A 38 -18.37 -18.13 -23.71
N VAL A 39 -18.79 -19.21 -23.03
CA VAL A 39 -18.29 -20.59 -23.29
C VAL A 39 -19.18 -21.36 -24.29
N ARG A 40 -20.20 -20.70 -24.87
CA ARG A 40 -21.12 -21.32 -25.85
C ARG A 40 -20.90 -20.84 -27.29
N ARG A 41 -19.73 -20.26 -27.59
CA ARG A 41 -19.37 -19.71 -28.91
C ARG A 41 -18.09 -20.29 -29.53
N MET A 42 -17.72 -21.52 -29.16
CA MET A 42 -16.59 -22.25 -29.80
C MET A 42 -16.85 -23.74 -30.10
N SER A 43 -18.11 -24.19 -30.07
CA SER A 43 -18.46 -25.56 -30.48
C SER A 43 -19.34 -25.51 -31.73
N GLY A 44 -18.69 -25.25 -32.86
CA GLY A 44 -19.27 -25.35 -34.18
C GLY A 44 -19.42 -26.82 -34.60
N ASP A 45 -20.67 -27.24 -34.62
CA ASP A 45 -21.33 -28.24 -35.46
C ASP A 45 -20.44 -29.02 -36.45
N ARG A 46 -20.34 -30.34 -36.25
CA ARG A 46 -20.18 -31.33 -37.32
C ARG A 46 -20.96 -32.60 -36.96
N ARG A 47 -22.15 -32.75 -37.55
CA ARG A 47 -22.77 -34.06 -37.80
C ARG A 47 -22.02 -34.78 -38.91
N LEU A 48 -21.80 -36.08 -38.73
CA LEU A 48 -21.72 -37.08 -39.81
C LEU A 48 -22.27 -38.41 -39.27
N ASP A 49 -23.06 -39.06 -40.11
CA ASP A 49 -23.94 -40.19 -39.86
C ASP A 49 -23.24 -41.56 -39.75
N ASP A 50 -24.02 -42.49 -39.16
CA ASP A 50 -24.15 -43.93 -39.42
C ASP A 50 -22.94 -44.86 -39.57
N GLY A 51 -22.99 -45.93 -38.75
CA GLY A 51 -22.69 -47.28 -39.23
C GLY A 51 -21.72 -48.10 -38.39
N GLY A 52 -22.21 -49.18 -37.79
CA GLY A 52 -21.41 -50.40 -37.58
C GLY A 52 -21.23 -50.87 -36.13
N LYS A 53 -22.04 -51.87 -35.75
CA LYS A 53 -21.88 -52.69 -34.54
C LYS A 53 -20.60 -53.54 -34.61
N MET A 54 -19.99 -53.83 -33.45
CA MET A 54 -19.92 -55.15 -32.77
C MET A 54 -18.55 -55.49 -32.10
N ARG A 55 -18.68 -56.06 -30.89
CA ARG A 55 -17.89 -57.15 -30.24
C ARG A 55 -16.66 -56.80 -29.37
N LEU A 56 -16.86 -56.97 -28.05
CA LEU A 56 -15.94 -57.58 -27.06
C LEU A 56 -15.63 -59.05 -27.46
N PRO A 57 -14.58 -59.79 -26.97
CA PRO A 57 -14.14 -59.79 -25.56
C PRO A 57 -12.66 -60.18 -25.20
N VAL A 58 -12.29 -59.92 -23.94
CA VAL A 58 -11.56 -60.73 -22.91
C VAL A 58 -10.37 -61.65 -23.31
N ARG A 59 -9.26 -61.54 -22.55
CA ARG A 59 -8.38 -62.57 -21.90
C ARG A 59 -6.96 -62.00 -21.73
N ARG A 60 -6.07 -62.27 -20.77
CA ARG A 60 -5.83 -63.10 -19.55
C ARG A 60 -4.53 -62.46 -18.97
N GLY A 61 -4.26 -62.24 -17.67
CA GLY A 61 -4.25 -63.18 -16.54
C GLY A 61 -2.84 -63.79 -16.33
N ARG A 62 -2.17 -63.44 -15.20
CA ARG A 62 -1.16 -64.20 -14.39
C ARG A 62 -0.42 -63.22 -13.44
N VAL A 63 -0.78 -63.03 -12.16
CA VAL A 63 -0.77 -63.89 -10.93
C VAL A 63 0.63 -64.05 -10.29
N CYS A 64 0.69 -63.63 -9.01
CA CYS A 64 1.76 -63.74 -8.00
C CYS A 64 1.94 -65.14 -7.40
N MET A 65 3.15 -65.46 -6.91
CA MET A 65 3.46 -66.23 -5.68
C MET A 65 5.00 -66.23 -5.46
N ALA A 66 5.53 -65.46 -4.50
CA ALA A 66 5.86 -65.79 -3.11
C ALA A 66 7.00 -66.81 -2.89
N VAL A 67 8.10 -66.39 -2.22
CA VAL A 67 8.87 -67.22 -1.26
C VAL A 67 9.45 -66.30 -0.17
N VAL A 68 9.13 -66.64 1.07
CA VAL A 68 9.63 -66.09 2.34
C VAL A 68 10.89 -66.85 2.76
N LEU A 69 11.95 -66.17 3.17
CA LEU A 69 12.95 -66.73 4.09
C LEU A 69 13.49 -65.64 5.03
N ILE A 70 13.25 -65.86 6.32
CA ILE A 70 13.72 -65.11 7.48
C ILE A 70 15.04 -65.75 7.94
N CYS A 71 16.08 -64.95 8.19
CA CYS A 71 17.13 -65.31 9.13
C CYS A 71 17.64 -64.05 9.84
N ALA A 72 17.46 -64.05 11.15
CA ALA A 72 17.85 -63.01 12.08
C ALA A 72 19.37 -63.02 12.35
N ALA A 73 19.96 -61.82 12.40
CA ALA A 73 21.14 -61.55 13.21
C ALA A 73 21.03 -60.10 13.73
N VAL A 74 20.61 -59.97 14.98
CA VAL A 74 20.61 -58.72 15.73
C VAL A 74 21.90 -58.67 16.57
N LEU A 75 22.42 -57.45 16.71
CA LEU A 75 23.25 -56.88 17.78
C LEU A 75 24.70 -56.57 17.36
N LEU A 76 24.97 -55.29 17.07
CA LEU A 76 25.81 -54.43 17.90
C LEU A 76 25.91 -53.00 17.31
N GLY A 77 25.51 -52.01 18.11
CA GLY A 77 26.19 -50.70 18.20
C GLY A 77 25.82 -49.60 17.21
N ALA A 78 24.92 -48.70 17.61
CA ALA A 78 25.21 -47.26 17.75
C ALA A 78 23.91 -46.49 18.03
N HIS A 79 23.75 -46.04 19.27
CA HIS A 79 22.76 -45.04 19.64
C HIS A 79 23.12 -43.70 18.98
N ALA A 80 22.56 -43.42 17.79
CA ALA A 80 22.50 -42.07 17.26
C ALA A 80 21.50 -41.27 18.11
N ARG A 81 22.02 -40.41 19.00
CA ARG A 81 21.22 -39.38 19.68
C ARG A 81 20.59 -38.47 18.62
N PRO A 82 19.31 -38.05 18.76
CA PRO A 82 18.78 -36.98 17.94
C PRO A 82 19.53 -35.69 18.32
N SER A 83 20.39 -35.21 17.44
CA SER A 83 21.02 -33.91 17.58
C SER A 83 19.91 -32.85 17.53
N THR A 84 19.64 -32.24 18.68
CA THR A 84 18.93 -30.96 18.75
C THR A 84 19.66 -29.98 17.84
N ALA A 85 19.01 -29.61 16.75
CA ALA A 85 19.49 -28.57 15.85
C ALA A 85 19.66 -27.29 16.66
N SER A 86 20.90 -26.98 17.01
CA SER A 86 21.26 -25.66 17.51
C SER A 86 21.03 -24.70 16.34
N SER A 87 20.11 -23.76 16.50
CA SER A 87 19.94 -22.66 15.57
C SER A 87 21.19 -21.79 15.63
N THR A 88 22.19 -22.12 14.82
CA THR A 88 23.32 -21.25 14.55
C THR A 88 22.76 -19.95 13.97
N PRO A 89 23.05 -18.78 14.55
CA PRO A 89 22.70 -17.52 13.90
C PRO A 89 23.39 -17.51 12.53
N LEU A 90 22.65 -17.11 11.49
CA LEU A 90 23.17 -16.96 10.14
C LEU A 90 24.34 -15.96 10.18
N GLN A 91 25.56 -16.46 10.35
CA GLN A 91 26.77 -15.69 10.13
C GLN A 91 26.98 -15.63 8.60
N GLY A 92 26.53 -14.52 8.03
CA GLY A 92 26.70 -14.20 6.62
C GLY A 92 28.17 -14.23 6.24
N SER A 93 28.50 -15.07 5.27
CA SER A 93 29.83 -15.16 4.68
C SER A 93 29.79 -14.54 3.29
N GLY A 94 30.51 -13.44 3.09
CA GLY A 94 30.96 -12.98 1.77
C GLY A 94 30.40 -11.64 1.28
N ARG A 95 31.22 -10.59 1.42
CA ARG A 95 31.02 -9.17 1.05
C ARG A 95 30.08 -8.40 2.00
N GLY A 96 30.59 -7.29 2.52
CA GLY A 96 29.88 -6.40 3.43
C GLY A 96 28.76 -5.65 2.71
N ASP A 97 27.66 -6.36 2.44
CA ASP A 97 26.53 -5.85 1.69
C ASP A 97 25.74 -4.88 2.58
N THR A 98 26.13 -3.61 2.48
CA THR A 98 25.41 -2.51 3.09
C THR A 98 24.18 -2.22 2.24
N VAL A 99 23.00 -2.28 2.85
CA VAL A 99 21.74 -1.92 2.19
C VAL A 99 21.74 -0.41 1.96
N ARG A 100 21.54 0.01 0.72
CA ARG A 100 21.49 1.42 0.31
C ARG A 100 20.05 1.89 0.26
N LEU A 101 19.70 2.78 1.17
CA LEU A 101 18.41 3.43 1.23
C LEU A 101 18.53 4.83 0.69
N VAL A 102 17.57 5.23 -0.14
CA VAL A 102 17.50 6.59 -0.66
C VAL A 102 16.15 7.22 -0.35
N CYS A 103 16.16 8.54 -0.21
CA CYS A 103 14.94 9.33 -0.05
C CYS A 103 15.00 10.60 -0.89
N GLY A 104 13.84 11.25 -1.02
CA GLY A 104 13.77 12.65 -1.42
C GLY A 104 13.47 13.57 -0.24
N PRO A 105 13.54 14.89 -0.43
CA PRO A 105 13.12 15.87 0.57
C PRO A 105 11.60 15.87 0.69
N LEU A 106 11.08 14.90 1.45
CA LEU A 106 9.64 14.74 1.67
C LEU A 106 9.31 15.23 3.08
N PRO A 107 8.65 16.41 3.20
CA PRO A 107 8.27 16.99 4.48
C PRO A 107 7.64 15.96 5.42
N TYR A 108 8.16 15.87 6.64
CA TYR A 108 7.74 14.98 7.74
C TYR A 108 7.96 13.48 7.50
N VAL A 109 8.36 13.07 6.28
CA VAL A 109 8.50 11.66 5.88
C VAL A 109 9.97 11.26 5.82
N SER A 110 10.79 12.09 5.20
CA SER A 110 12.23 11.89 5.08
C SER A 110 12.88 13.27 5.00
N ASP A 111 12.84 13.96 6.13
CA ASP A 111 13.43 15.26 6.35
C ASP A 111 14.92 15.14 6.72
N GLY A 112 15.68 16.17 6.35
CA GLY A 112 17.11 16.28 6.66
C GLY A 112 18.02 15.70 5.59
N GLU A 113 19.23 16.26 5.48
CA GLU A 113 20.13 16.09 4.33
C GLU A 113 20.54 14.63 4.04
N GLN A 114 20.42 13.74 5.03
CA GLN A 114 20.88 12.35 4.96
C GLN A 114 19.76 11.34 5.21
N CYS A 115 18.50 11.71 4.95
CA CYS A 115 17.32 10.90 5.32
C CYS A 115 17.33 10.57 6.82
N ASP A 116 17.69 11.52 7.67
CA ASP A 116 17.95 11.32 9.09
C ASP A 116 16.72 11.55 9.98
N SER A 117 15.71 12.26 9.48
CA SER A 117 14.50 12.60 10.24
C SER A 117 13.22 12.31 9.45
N GLY A 118 12.09 12.19 10.15
CA GLY A 118 10.77 11.96 9.57
C GLY A 118 10.31 10.50 9.67
N ILE A 119 9.01 10.31 9.49
CA ILE A 119 8.34 9.04 9.79
C ILE A 119 8.90 7.85 8.98
N GLY A 120 9.24 8.04 7.71
CA GLY A 120 9.77 6.98 6.85
C GLY A 120 11.25 6.72 7.11
N ALA A 121 12.04 7.79 7.25
CA ALA A 121 13.47 7.73 7.53
C ALA A 121 13.79 7.04 8.86
N GLU A 122 13.14 7.46 9.95
CA GLU A 122 13.36 6.87 11.28
C GLU A 122 12.85 5.43 11.34
N LEU A 123 11.73 5.13 10.69
CA LEU A 123 11.20 3.77 10.60
C LEU A 123 12.14 2.85 9.82
N ALA A 124 12.67 3.30 8.68
CA ALA A 124 13.62 2.54 7.88
C ALA A 124 14.93 2.28 8.63
N ARG A 125 15.46 3.31 9.32
CA ARG A 125 16.64 3.16 10.18
C ARG A 125 16.42 2.15 11.28
N ARG A 126 15.28 2.22 11.96
CA ARG A 126 14.95 1.28 13.03
C ARG A 126 14.76 -0.14 12.50
N ALA A 127 14.16 -0.31 11.32
CA ALA A 127 14.02 -1.62 10.67
C ALA A 127 15.39 -2.24 10.34
N CYS A 128 16.35 -1.45 9.84
CA CYS A 128 17.73 -1.90 9.64
C CYS A 128 18.38 -2.38 10.94
N GLN A 129 18.24 -1.62 12.03
CA GLN A 129 18.80 -1.94 13.35
C GLN A 129 18.20 -3.24 13.90
N ASP A 130 16.87 -3.36 13.90
CA ASP A 130 16.16 -4.53 14.41
C ASP A 130 16.43 -5.80 13.57
N ALA A 131 16.73 -5.64 12.27
CA ALA A 131 17.14 -6.73 11.38
C ALA A 131 18.65 -7.04 11.42
N GLY A 132 19.46 -6.28 12.18
CA GLY A 132 20.91 -6.46 12.23
C GLY A 132 21.64 -6.15 10.91
N LEU A 133 21.08 -5.25 10.08
CA LEU A 133 21.60 -4.90 8.76
C LEU A 133 22.49 -3.65 8.82
N SER A 134 23.62 -3.70 8.09
CA SER A 134 24.38 -2.48 7.77
C SER A 134 23.60 -1.69 6.72
N CYS A 135 23.27 -0.44 7.01
CA CYS A 135 22.48 0.41 6.11
C CYS A 135 23.15 1.77 5.90
N GLN A 136 23.15 2.25 4.66
CA GLN A 136 23.57 3.59 4.27
C GLN A 136 22.37 4.37 3.74
N PHE A 137 22.30 5.65 4.08
CA PHE A 137 21.21 6.54 3.71
C PHE A 137 21.76 7.70 2.87
N GLU A 138 21.11 7.98 1.75
CA GLU A 138 21.47 9.13 0.92
C GLU A 138 20.21 9.83 0.40
N GLN A 139 20.18 11.15 0.49
CA GLN A 139 19.09 11.92 -0.05
C GLN A 139 19.44 12.47 -1.43
N PHE A 140 18.48 12.37 -2.34
CA PHE A 140 18.58 12.97 -3.65
C PHE A 140 17.34 13.80 -3.99
N PRO A 141 17.41 14.72 -4.97
CA PRO A 141 16.20 15.22 -5.61
C PRO A 141 15.30 14.06 -6.04
N TRP A 142 14.00 14.17 -5.80
CA TRP A 142 13.05 13.05 -5.96
C TRP A 142 13.14 12.27 -7.29
N PRO A 143 13.30 12.92 -8.46
CA PRO A 143 13.51 12.20 -9.72
C PRO A 143 14.77 11.34 -9.72
N ARG A 144 15.86 11.83 -9.11
CA ARG A 144 17.10 11.08 -8.97
C ARG A 144 16.95 9.92 -7.98
N ALA A 145 16.34 10.13 -6.81
CA ALA A 145 16.10 9.05 -5.85
C ALA A 145 15.34 7.86 -6.48
N GLN A 146 14.31 8.15 -7.29
CA GLN A 146 13.60 7.13 -8.06
C GLN A 146 14.53 6.42 -9.06
N LYS A 147 15.40 7.18 -9.75
CA LYS A 147 16.34 6.62 -10.74
C LYS A 147 17.40 5.71 -10.12
N GLU A 148 17.89 6.05 -8.93
CA GLU A 148 18.86 5.21 -8.20
C GLU A 148 18.27 3.81 -7.94
N VAL A 149 17.01 3.72 -7.51
CA VAL A 149 16.33 2.44 -7.29
C VAL A 149 15.98 1.73 -8.61
N GLU A 150 15.46 2.47 -9.60
CA GLU A 150 15.14 1.91 -10.93
C GLU A 150 16.36 1.25 -11.60
N THR A 151 17.55 1.83 -11.41
CA THR A 151 18.81 1.35 -12.02
C THR A 151 19.61 0.40 -11.12
N GLY A 152 19.09 0.05 -9.94
CA GLY A 152 19.75 -0.84 -8.98
C GLY A 152 20.96 -0.22 -8.25
N GLN A 153 21.12 1.10 -8.31
CA GLN A 153 22.11 1.85 -7.54
C GLN A 153 21.67 2.13 -6.09
N ALA A 154 20.39 1.93 -5.79
CA ALA A 154 19.87 1.87 -4.43
C ALA A 154 18.91 0.70 -4.29
N ASP A 155 18.77 0.22 -3.06
CA ASP A 155 18.03 -0.99 -2.74
C ASP A 155 16.61 -0.66 -2.27
N ILE A 156 16.45 0.45 -1.54
CA ILE A 156 15.16 0.88 -0.96
C ILE A 156 14.93 2.38 -1.19
N LEU A 157 13.77 2.75 -1.73
CA LEU A 157 13.23 4.11 -1.79
C LEU A 157 12.25 4.32 -0.64
N ILE A 158 12.48 5.36 0.17
CA ILE A 158 11.61 5.71 1.30
C ILE A 158 10.44 6.58 0.83
N GLY A 159 9.22 6.15 1.14
CA GLY A 159 8.00 6.93 0.98
C GLY A 159 7.43 7.14 -0.43
N PRO A 160 7.64 6.28 -1.45
CA PRO A 160 6.87 6.38 -2.68
C PRO A 160 5.40 6.00 -2.44
N TYR A 161 4.50 6.80 -3.02
CA TYR A 161 3.13 6.33 -3.23
C TYR A 161 3.10 5.21 -4.26
N PHE A 162 2.16 4.27 -4.09
CA PHE A 162 1.91 3.25 -5.08
C PHE A 162 1.33 3.84 -6.38
N THR A 163 1.89 3.45 -7.52
CA THR A 163 1.27 3.65 -8.84
C THR A 163 1.57 2.43 -9.72
N PRO A 164 0.69 2.09 -10.70
CA PRO A 164 0.96 1.02 -11.66
C PRO A 164 2.28 1.21 -12.41
N ASP A 165 2.62 2.44 -12.79
CA ASP A 165 3.87 2.74 -13.49
C ASP A 165 5.12 2.46 -12.64
N ARG A 166 5.08 2.77 -11.33
CA ARG A 166 6.17 2.45 -10.40
C ARG A 166 6.28 0.95 -10.16
N ALA A 167 5.14 0.25 -10.10
CA ALA A 167 5.11 -1.20 -9.92
C ALA A 167 5.78 -1.99 -11.05
N ARG A 168 6.05 -1.35 -12.20
CA ARG A 168 6.79 -1.94 -13.33
C ARG A 168 8.31 -2.01 -13.13
N TRP A 169 8.86 -1.32 -12.14
CA TRP A 169 10.31 -1.30 -11.87
C TRP A 169 10.67 -1.36 -10.38
N MET A 170 9.67 -1.39 -9.51
CA MET A 170 9.81 -1.39 -8.05
C MET A 170 8.78 -2.33 -7.41
N VAL A 171 9.20 -3.04 -6.36
CA VAL A 171 8.30 -3.84 -5.51
C VAL A 171 7.99 -3.03 -4.26
N PHE A 172 6.75 -3.06 -3.79
CA PHE A 172 6.34 -2.32 -2.59
C PHE A 172 6.32 -3.23 -1.37
N SER A 173 6.57 -2.68 -0.19
CA SER A 173 6.32 -3.37 1.08
C SER A 173 4.87 -3.80 1.22
N SER A 174 4.63 -4.88 1.97
CA SER A 174 3.28 -5.41 2.22
C SER A 174 2.32 -4.37 2.82
N ASP A 175 2.85 -3.52 3.70
CA ASP A 175 2.08 -2.52 4.43
C ASP A 175 2.66 -1.14 4.16
N TYR A 176 1.77 -0.16 4.02
CA TYR A 176 2.12 1.25 3.98
C TYR A 176 2.38 1.77 5.40
N PHE A 177 3.21 2.80 5.54
CA PHE A 177 3.53 3.40 6.85
C PHE A 177 2.92 4.80 7.04
N TYR A 178 2.18 5.31 6.05
CA TYR A 178 1.20 6.39 6.24
C TYR A 178 0.33 6.52 4.99
N ALA A 179 -0.79 7.24 5.14
CA ALA A 179 -1.64 7.69 4.05
C ALA A 179 -1.74 9.23 4.06
N ASP A 180 -1.78 9.81 2.87
CA ASP A 180 -2.09 11.22 2.65
C ASP A 180 -3.46 11.35 2.02
N GLN A 181 -4.28 12.25 2.56
CA GLN A 181 -5.47 12.74 1.88
C GLN A 181 -5.04 13.87 0.94
N ILE A 182 -5.29 13.70 -0.35
CA ILE A 182 -5.00 14.70 -1.37
C ILE A 182 -6.24 15.52 -1.60
N SER A 183 -6.15 16.81 -1.27
CA SER A 183 -7.28 17.73 -1.34
C SER A 183 -6.92 18.97 -2.15
N LEU A 184 -7.94 19.67 -2.60
CA LEU A 184 -7.78 21.03 -3.10
C LEU A 184 -7.63 21.98 -1.90
N PHE A 185 -6.54 22.73 -1.83
CA PHE A 185 -6.33 23.76 -0.83
C PHE A 185 -6.49 25.15 -1.43
N ARG A 186 -7.04 26.07 -0.64
CA ARG A 186 -7.16 27.50 -0.99
C ARG A 186 -6.58 28.38 0.10
N LEU A 187 -6.28 29.63 -0.25
CA LEU A 187 -5.91 30.65 0.73
C LEU A 187 -7.18 31.08 1.51
N GLN A 188 -7.12 30.99 2.83
CA GLN A 188 -8.18 31.47 3.71
C GLN A 188 -8.20 33.00 3.69
N ARG A 189 -9.37 33.58 3.40
CA ARG A 189 -9.56 35.03 3.37
C ARG A 189 -10.17 35.51 4.68
N ALA A 190 -9.78 36.71 5.12
CA ALA A 190 -10.27 37.31 6.35
C ALA A 190 -11.78 37.63 6.32
N ASP A 191 -12.38 37.76 5.13
CA ASP A 191 -13.81 38.01 4.91
C ASP A 191 -14.64 36.72 4.79
N GLY A 192 -14.03 35.54 4.91
CA GLY A 192 -14.71 34.25 4.74
C GLY A 192 -15.15 33.97 3.29
N GLY A 193 -14.78 34.81 2.33
CA GLY A 193 -15.18 34.72 0.94
C GLY A 193 -14.44 33.61 0.17
N ALA A 194 -15.20 32.74 -0.48
CA ALA A 194 -14.71 31.67 -1.34
C ALA A 194 -14.70 32.11 -2.82
N PRO A 195 -13.57 32.13 -3.55
CA PRO A 195 -13.64 32.05 -5.00
C PRO A 195 -14.24 30.68 -5.37
N PRO A 196 -15.19 30.60 -6.31
CA PRO A 196 -15.75 29.33 -6.77
C PRO A 196 -14.68 28.47 -7.49
N PRO A 197 -14.85 27.13 -7.54
CA PRO A 197 -13.90 26.17 -8.09
C PRO A 197 -13.72 26.26 -9.62
N SER A 198 -14.32 27.26 -10.27
CA SER A 198 -14.10 27.59 -11.68
C SER A 198 -12.79 28.33 -11.94
N GLY A 199 -11.84 28.26 -11.01
CA GLY A 199 -10.58 28.99 -11.05
C GLY A 199 -9.43 28.20 -11.66
N ARG A 200 -8.24 28.81 -11.64
CA ARG A 200 -6.97 28.19 -12.07
C ARG A 200 -6.42 27.35 -10.93
N ILE A 201 -6.34 26.03 -11.13
CA ILE A 201 -5.99 25.05 -10.11
C ILE A 201 -4.61 24.46 -10.41
N GLY A 202 -3.67 24.70 -9.50
CA GLY A 202 -2.33 24.13 -9.58
C GLY A 202 -2.32 22.65 -9.25
N VAL A 203 -1.81 21.81 -10.16
CA VAL A 203 -1.63 20.37 -9.93
C VAL A 203 -0.16 20.00 -10.06
N PRO A 204 0.49 19.46 -9.02
CA PRO A 204 1.88 19.03 -9.11
C PRO A 204 2.09 17.97 -10.19
N LEU A 205 3.11 18.17 -11.03
CA LEU A 205 3.48 17.23 -12.09
C LEU A 205 3.77 15.83 -11.51
N GLY A 206 3.18 14.80 -12.13
CA GLY A 206 3.39 13.40 -11.78
C GLY A 206 2.55 12.89 -10.60
N TRP A 207 1.58 13.66 -10.10
CA TRP A 207 0.63 13.18 -9.09
C TRP A 207 -0.55 12.44 -9.73
N ALA A 208 -0.89 11.27 -9.18
CA ALA A 208 -1.98 10.42 -9.64
C ALA A 208 -3.35 10.91 -9.11
N VAL A 209 -3.72 12.14 -9.47
CA VAL A 209 -4.91 12.84 -8.94
C VAL A 209 -5.90 13.25 -10.02
N LEU A 210 -5.63 12.91 -11.28
CA LEU A 210 -6.38 13.40 -12.45
C LEU A 210 -7.88 13.03 -12.39
N GLU A 211 -8.22 11.84 -11.90
CA GLU A 211 -9.62 11.43 -11.72
C GLU A 211 -10.35 12.33 -10.72
N GLY A 212 -9.75 12.57 -9.56
CA GLY A 212 -10.30 13.49 -8.56
C GLY A 212 -10.39 14.93 -9.09
N VAL A 213 -9.38 15.39 -9.84
CA VAL A 213 -9.39 16.73 -10.46
C VAL A 213 -10.47 16.86 -11.53
N SER A 214 -10.80 15.80 -12.29
CA SER A 214 -11.87 15.83 -13.29
C SER A 214 -13.27 16.08 -12.70
N SER A 215 -13.45 15.83 -11.40
CA SER A 215 -14.68 16.17 -10.68
C SER A 215 -14.83 17.67 -10.39
N LEU A 216 -13.74 18.45 -10.48
CA LEU A 216 -13.73 19.90 -10.30
C LEU A 216 -14.29 20.60 -11.56
N THR A 217 -15.61 20.62 -11.65
CA THR A 217 -16.32 21.19 -12.81
C THR A 217 -15.99 22.68 -12.97
N GLY A 218 -15.51 23.07 -14.15
CA GLY A 218 -15.14 24.44 -14.48
C GLY A 218 -13.71 24.87 -14.09
N ALA A 219 -12.93 24.00 -13.45
CA ALA A 219 -11.55 24.29 -13.10
C ALA A 219 -10.63 24.28 -14.34
N GLN A 220 -9.71 25.24 -14.40
CA GLN A 220 -8.60 25.22 -15.35
C GLN A 220 -7.37 24.63 -14.68
N VAL A 221 -6.96 23.43 -15.10
CA VAL A 221 -5.81 22.74 -14.51
C VAL A 221 -4.51 23.35 -15.04
N GLU A 222 -3.70 23.88 -14.12
CA GLU A 222 -2.36 24.39 -14.39
C GLU A 222 -1.31 23.45 -13.78
N PRO A 223 -0.44 22.83 -14.61
CA PRO A 223 0.64 22.00 -14.08
C PRO A 223 1.67 22.86 -13.33
N VAL A 224 2.01 22.47 -12.10
CA VAL A 224 3.08 23.11 -11.31
C VAL A 224 4.22 22.13 -11.05
N ARG A 225 5.46 22.64 -11.02
CA ARG A 225 6.66 21.78 -10.87
C ARG A 225 6.75 21.12 -9.50
N ASN A 226 6.25 21.77 -8.46
CA ASN A 226 6.13 21.23 -7.11
C ASN A 226 5.05 22.00 -6.33
N VAL A 227 4.70 21.50 -5.15
CA VAL A 227 3.63 22.06 -4.32
C VAL A 227 3.98 23.47 -3.82
N ASP A 228 5.24 23.76 -3.47
CA ASP A 228 5.67 25.08 -2.99
C ASP A 228 5.50 26.17 -4.04
N ILE A 229 5.82 25.87 -5.30
CA ILE A 229 5.55 26.77 -6.44
C ILE A 229 4.05 27.00 -6.59
N GLY A 230 3.24 25.94 -6.44
CA GLY A 230 1.78 26.06 -6.44
C GLY A 230 1.29 27.02 -5.35
N PHE A 231 1.75 26.85 -4.11
CA PHE A 231 1.37 27.76 -3.02
C PHE A 231 1.83 29.19 -3.26
N ASN A 232 3.05 29.41 -3.75
CA ASN A 232 3.51 30.75 -4.12
C ASN A 232 2.62 31.39 -5.20
N LEU A 233 2.17 30.64 -6.20
CA LEU A 233 1.28 31.17 -7.22
C LEU A 233 -0.11 31.48 -6.63
N LEU A 234 -0.63 30.63 -5.76
CA LEU A 234 -1.89 30.85 -5.04
C LEU A 234 -1.83 32.12 -4.18
N THR A 235 -0.75 32.34 -3.41
CA THR A 235 -0.61 33.51 -2.53
C THR A 235 -0.44 34.81 -3.30
N ASN A 236 0.08 34.74 -4.53
CA ASN A 236 0.22 35.88 -5.43
C ASN A 236 -1.01 36.10 -6.33
N GLY A 237 -2.13 35.41 -6.09
CA GLY A 237 -3.36 35.55 -6.89
C GLY A 237 -3.25 35.01 -8.32
N ARG A 238 -2.24 34.17 -8.58
CA ARG A 238 -2.02 33.52 -9.88
C ARG A 238 -2.71 32.16 -9.99
N LEU A 239 -3.10 31.56 -8.87
CA LEU A 239 -3.97 30.40 -8.79
C LEU A 239 -5.11 30.67 -7.80
N ASP A 240 -6.20 29.94 -7.94
CA ASP A 240 -7.35 29.98 -7.05
C ASP A 240 -7.37 28.78 -6.08
N GLY A 241 -6.60 27.74 -6.38
CA GLY A 241 -6.32 26.63 -5.48
C GLY A 241 -5.16 25.77 -5.94
N VAL A 242 -4.69 24.91 -5.04
CA VAL A 242 -3.57 23.98 -5.26
C VAL A 242 -3.95 22.60 -4.76
N VAL A 243 -3.76 21.58 -5.58
CA VAL A 243 -3.89 20.19 -5.15
C VAL A 243 -2.67 19.80 -4.33
N ALA A 244 -2.89 19.44 -3.07
CA ALA A 244 -1.83 19.16 -2.12
C ALA A 244 -2.29 18.18 -1.01
N HIS A 245 -1.37 17.85 -0.13
CA HIS A 245 -1.63 17.16 1.14
C HIS A 245 -1.29 18.07 2.33
N ALA A 246 -1.88 17.79 3.49
CA ALA A 246 -1.72 18.55 4.74
C ALA A 246 -0.25 18.87 5.10
N ARG A 247 0.66 17.90 4.94
CA ARG A 247 2.08 18.06 5.27
C ARG A 247 2.81 19.10 4.40
N ALA A 248 2.36 19.33 3.16
CA ALA A 248 2.94 20.38 2.31
C ALA A 248 2.45 21.75 2.74
N VAL A 249 1.18 21.87 3.12
CA VAL A 249 0.62 23.10 3.70
C VAL A 249 1.40 23.47 4.96
N ALA A 250 1.55 22.53 5.89
CA ALA A 250 2.29 22.74 7.13
C ALA A 250 3.74 23.18 6.85
N ARG A 251 4.42 22.54 5.91
CA ARG A 251 5.78 22.92 5.50
C ARG A 251 5.83 24.34 4.94
N PHE A 252 4.91 24.70 4.06
CA PHE A 252 4.86 26.03 3.44
C PHE A 252 4.56 27.13 4.48
N GLN A 253 3.70 26.83 5.46
CA GLN A 253 3.36 27.75 6.54
C GLN A 253 4.51 28.01 7.52
N GLN A 254 5.49 27.10 7.65
CA GLN A 254 6.69 27.36 8.47
C GLN A 254 7.47 28.58 7.98
N SER A 255 7.55 28.81 6.67
CA SER A 255 8.17 30.00 6.09
C SER A 255 7.20 31.17 5.88
N HIS A 256 5.89 30.91 5.99
CA HIS A 256 4.83 31.92 5.80
C HIS A 256 3.79 31.87 6.95
N PRO A 257 4.20 32.22 8.19
CA PRO A 257 3.38 31.98 9.38
C PRO A 257 2.11 32.82 9.47
N SER A 258 1.97 33.86 8.65
CA SER A 258 0.75 34.68 8.55
C SER A 258 -0.30 34.07 7.62
N LEU A 259 0.08 33.14 6.74
CA LEU A 259 -0.82 32.55 5.77
C LEU A 259 -1.59 31.38 6.35
N ARG A 260 -2.87 31.30 6.01
CA ARG A 260 -3.75 30.19 6.38
C ARG A 260 -4.33 29.59 5.12
N PHE A 261 -4.30 28.26 5.05
CA PHE A 261 -4.89 27.50 3.95
C PHE A 261 -5.92 26.54 4.53
N GLU A 262 -6.96 26.28 3.77
CA GLU A 262 -8.02 25.36 4.15
C GLU A 262 -8.37 24.43 2.98
N PRO A 263 -8.73 23.17 3.26
CA PRO A 263 -9.23 22.28 2.24
C PRO A 263 -10.57 22.80 1.69
N TYR A 264 -10.77 22.66 0.39
CA TYR A 264 -11.98 23.04 -0.33
C TYR A 264 -12.60 21.81 -0.99
N GLY A 265 -13.86 21.53 -0.65
CA GLY A 265 -14.58 20.37 -1.16
C GLY A 265 -14.12 19.05 -0.53
N PRO A 266 -14.55 17.91 -1.11
CA PRO A 266 -14.14 16.59 -0.65
C PRO A 266 -12.67 16.30 -0.98
N THR A 267 -12.08 15.33 -0.28
CA THR A 267 -10.78 14.76 -0.68
C THR A 267 -10.87 14.23 -2.11
N LEU A 268 -9.85 14.52 -2.92
CA LEU A 268 -9.72 14.09 -4.31
C LEU A 268 -9.21 12.65 -4.44
N SER A 269 -8.26 12.25 -3.58
CA SER A 269 -7.80 10.87 -3.47
C SER A 269 -7.09 10.60 -2.15
N GLU A 270 -6.99 9.34 -1.77
CA GLU A 270 -6.10 8.87 -0.71
C GLU A 270 -4.86 8.23 -1.34
N GLN A 271 -3.68 8.60 -0.86
CA GLN A 271 -2.41 8.08 -1.35
C GLN A 271 -1.67 7.37 -0.22
N ARG A 272 -1.36 6.09 -0.41
CA ARG A 272 -0.65 5.27 0.58
C ARG A 272 0.83 5.20 0.24
N SER A 273 1.68 5.31 1.25
CA SER A 273 3.13 5.40 1.11
C SER A 273 3.85 4.22 1.74
N TYR A 274 4.82 3.66 1.02
CA TYR A 274 5.41 2.35 1.30
C TYR A 274 6.94 2.43 1.36
N MET A 275 7.60 1.33 1.70
CA MET A 275 8.99 1.11 1.31
C MET A 275 9.01 0.56 -0.11
N GLY A 276 9.79 1.18 -1.00
CA GLY A 276 9.93 0.75 -2.39
C GLY A 276 11.24 -0.01 -2.61
N TYR A 277 11.19 -1.29 -2.94
CA TYR A 277 12.35 -2.14 -3.18
C TYR A 277 12.71 -2.20 -4.67
N GLY A 278 13.97 -1.94 -5.01
CA GLY A 278 14.47 -2.20 -6.35
C GLY A 278 14.38 -3.70 -6.68
N TYR A 279 14.10 -4.08 -7.94
CA TYR A 279 13.84 -5.50 -8.28
C TYR A 279 14.98 -6.46 -7.91
N GLY A 280 16.23 -6.03 -8.10
CA GLY A 280 17.40 -6.84 -7.73
C GLY A 280 17.45 -7.15 -6.23
N PHE A 281 17.11 -6.16 -5.41
CA PHE A 281 17.03 -6.31 -3.95
C PHE A 281 15.78 -7.09 -3.52
N ALA A 282 14.66 -6.93 -4.24
CA ALA A 282 13.37 -7.46 -3.85
C ALA A 282 13.33 -8.99 -3.70
N SER A 283 14.16 -9.77 -4.40
CA SER A 283 14.17 -11.23 -4.25
C SER A 283 15.10 -11.75 -3.14
N THR A 284 15.90 -10.86 -2.53
CA THR A 284 16.97 -11.25 -1.61
C THR A 284 16.46 -11.70 -0.23
N PRO A 285 17.22 -12.56 0.49
CA PRO A 285 16.98 -12.82 1.90
C PRO A 285 17.10 -11.56 2.77
N VAL A 286 17.98 -10.63 2.39
CA VAL A 286 18.20 -9.35 3.09
C VAL A 286 16.93 -8.51 3.08
N ARG A 287 16.25 -8.40 1.93
CA ARG A 287 14.94 -7.73 1.85
C ARG A 287 13.93 -8.36 2.81
N ARG A 288 13.86 -9.70 2.87
CA ARG A 288 12.91 -10.39 3.76
C ARG A 288 13.17 -10.10 5.23
N ALA A 289 14.45 -10.03 5.63
CA ALA A 289 14.82 -9.65 7.00
C ALA A 289 14.42 -8.20 7.31
N TYR A 290 14.72 -7.27 6.40
CA TYR A 290 14.31 -5.87 6.54
C TYR A 290 12.78 -5.73 6.65
N GLU A 291 12.03 -6.36 5.74
CA GLU A 291 10.56 -6.24 5.70
C GLU A 291 9.91 -6.84 6.95
N ALA A 292 10.41 -7.97 7.46
CA ALA A 292 9.92 -8.54 8.72
C ALA A 292 10.09 -7.57 9.90
N ALA A 293 11.26 -6.91 10.01
CA ALA A 293 11.51 -5.91 11.05
C ALA A 293 10.62 -4.66 10.86
N TYR A 294 10.52 -4.16 9.63
CA TYR A 294 9.65 -3.04 9.26
C TYR A 294 8.18 -3.31 9.63
N THR A 295 7.62 -4.46 9.25
CA THR A 295 6.23 -4.81 9.55
C THR A 295 5.99 -4.97 11.05
N ALA A 296 6.97 -5.49 11.80
CA ALA A 296 6.87 -5.57 13.27
C ALA A 296 6.80 -4.17 13.91
N LEU A 297 7.56 -3.20 13.38
CA LEU A 297 7.58 -1.83 13.89
C LEU A 297 6.25 -1.11 13.69
N LEU A 298 5.53 -1.34 12.58
CA LEU A 298 4.22 -0.72 12.32
C LEU A 298 3.16 -1.04 13.39
N GLY A 299 3.31 -2.14 14.12
CA GLY A 299 2.44 -2.52 15.25
C GLY A 299 2.98 -2.15 16.63
N SER A 300 4.11 -1.44 16.71
CA SER A 300 4.84 -1.20 17.95
C SER A 300 4.55 0.19 18.56
N PRO A 301 4.80 0.38 19.88
CA PRO A 301 4.73 1.70 20.50
C PRO A 301 5.66 2.73 19.83
N PHE A 302 6.80 2.28 19.31
CA PHE A 302 7.74 3.15 18.59
C PHE A 302 7.07 3.86 17.40
N TYR A 303 6.25 3.15 16.63
CA TYR A 303 5.56 3.75 15.49
C TYR A 303 4.46 4.73 15.94
N ALA A 304 3.73 4.43 17.02
CA ALA A 304 2.76 5.36 17.58
C ALA A 304 3.43 6.67 18.07
N ASP A 305 4.56 6.56 18.76
CA ASP A 305 5.35 7.71 19.21
C ASP A 305 5.93 8.50 18.03
N LEU A 306 6.38 7.79 16.99
CA LEU A 306 6.91 8.40 15.77
C LEU A 306 5.83 9.24 15.06
N LEU A 307 4.61 8.72 14.92
CA LEU A 307 3.48 9.46 14.35
C LEU A 307 3.11 10.67 15.20
N ALA A 308 3.16 10.56 16.54
CA ALA A 308 2.86 11.68 17.43
C ALA A 308 3.90 12.81 17.31
N ARG A 309 5.20 12.45 17.23
CA ARG A 309 6.30 13.43 17.11
C ARG A 309 6.31 14.18 15.78
N HIS A 310 5.95 13.51 14.69
CA HIS A 310 6.02 14.07 13.33
C HIS A 310 4.68 14.51 12.76
N ARG A 311 3.65 14.64 13.60
CA ARG A 311 2.32 15.07 13.14
C ARG A 311 2.41 16.49 12.53
N PRO A 312 2.07 16.67 11.23
CA PRO A 312 2.22 17.97 10.57
C PRO A 312 1.09 18.94 10.91
N MET A 313 -0.13 18.45 11.20
CA MET A 313 -1.28 19.25 11.65
C MET A 313 -2.22 18.41 12.53
N ASP A 314 -2.94 19.06 13.43
CA ASP A 314 -4.03 18.44 14.19
C ASP A 314 -5.12 17.91 13.26
N GLY A 315 -5.55 16.67 13.48
CA GLY A 315 -6.56 16.01 12.65
C GLY A 315 -6.02 15.32 11.37
N MET A 316 -4.70 15.33 11.11
CA MET A 316 -4.14 14.45 10.08
C MET A 316 -4.43 12.99 10.45
N VAL A 317 -5.24 12.33 9.62
CA VAL A 317 -5.47 10.89 9.71
C VAL A 317 -4.26 10.19 9.08
N THR A 318 -3.19 10.04 9.85
CA THR A 318 -2.22 8.98 9.56
C THR A 318 -2.92 7.68 9.93
N GLU A 319 -3.65 7.07 8.99
CA GLU A 319 -4.21 5.75 9.25
C GLU A 319 -3.07 4.84 9.70
N VAL A 320 -3.17 4.34 10.93
CA VAL A 320 -2.27 3.33 11.47
C VAL A 320 -2.35 2.19 10.49
N ALA A 321 -1.21 1.85 9.84
CA ALA A 321 -1.08 0.83 8.81
C ALA A 321 -2.16 -0.25 8.96
N ALA A 322 -3.27 -0.11 8.22
CA ALA A 322 -4.32 -1.10 8.24
C ALA A 322 -3.72 -2.32 7.55
N ARG A 323 -3.30 -3.29 8.37
CA ARG A 323 -2.62 -4.50 7.94
C ARG A 323 -3.34 -5.12 6.76
N ALA A 324 -2.55 -5.51 5.75
CA ALA A 324 -2.93 -6.23 4.53
C ALA A 324 -3.48 -5.37 3.37
N HIS A 325 -2.57 -4.93 2.49
CA HIS A 325 -2.85 -4.86 1.04
C HIS A 325 -1.95 -5.84 0.30
N GLN A 326 -2.54 -6.88 -0.28
CA GLN A 326 -1.85 -7.72 -1.26
C GLN A 326 -1.98 -7.05 -2.62
N PHE A 327 -0.89 -6.48 -3.15
CA PHE A 327 -0.83 -6.06 -4.53
C PHE A 327 -0.85 -7.30 -5.44
N THR A 328 -1.92 -7.47 -6.21
CA THR A 328 -1.89 -8.38 -7.36
C THR A 328 -1.19 -7.64 -8.50
N PRO A 329 0.02 -8.03 -8.93
CA PRO A 329 0.65 -7.41 -10.09
C PRO A 329 -0.27 -7.60 -11.31
N ALA A 330 -0.44 -6.55 -12.12
CA ALA A 330 -1.03 -6.73 -13.44
C ALA A 330 -0.12 -7.71 -14.21
N ALA A 331 -0.71 -8.80 -14.71
CA ALA A 331 0.00 -9.78 -15.53
C ALA A 331 0.65 -9.08 -16.74
N PRO A 332 1.82 -9.58 -17.20
CA PRO A 332 2.64 -8.94 -18.23
C PRO A 332 1.93 -8.72 -19.56
#